data_AF-A0A3M6U2T2-F1
#
_entry.id   AF-A0A3M6U2T2-F1
#
_cell.length_a   1.000
_cell.length_b   1.000
_cell.length_c   1.000
_cell.angle_alpha   90.00
_cell.angle_beta   90.00
_cell.angle_gamma   90.00
#
_symmetry.space_group_name_H-M   'P 1'
#
loop_
_entity.id
_entity.type
_entity.pdbx_description
1 polymer ?
#
loop_
_entity_poly.entity_id
_entity_poly.type
_entity_poly.pdbx_seq_one_letter_code
_entity_poly.pdbx_strand_id
1 'polypeptide(L)'
;VFFVDYGNSEWTSANHVKRMLPHFLHLPFQALECFLGNVEPIDNVVGNGTKWSPDAVSTFKSLTEDKVLIAHILSKAWNQTIYVDLFDTEGEEIHINKVLIERGLAKETDHTVSNPWNIEASFKFNPHMTFGLPG
;
A
#
# COMPACT_ATOMS: atom_id res chain seq x y z
N VAL A 1 -8.18 -3.34 -18.25
CA VAL A 1 -7.13 -2.30 -18.33
C VAL A 1 -6.60 -2.09 -16.93
N PHE A 2 -5.27 -1.97 -16.79
CA PHE A 2 -4.63 -1.55 -15.54
C PHE A 2 -4.19 -0.10 -15.68
N PHE A 3 -4.61 0.75 -14.75
CA PHE A 3 -4.31 2.18 -14.78
C PHE A 3 -3.02 2.45 -14.02
N VAL A 4 -1.91 2.54 -14.75
CA VAL A 4 -0.55 2.61 -14.19
C VAL A 4 -0.27 3.83 -13.29
N ASP A 5 -1.07 4.89 -13.40
CA ASP A 5 -0.94 6.08 -12.56
C ASP A 5 -1.84 6.07 -11.31
N TYR A 6 -2.72 5.08 -11.21
CA TYR A 6 -3.72 4.96 -10.14
C TYR A 6 -3.65 3.64 -9.37
N GLY A 7 -3.20 2.56 -10.01
CA GLY A 7 -3.06 1.23 -9.41
C GLY A 7 -4.31 0.34 -9.48
N ASN A 8 -5.44 0.85 -9.95
CA ASN A 8 -6.67 0.07 -10.10
C ASN A 8 -6.79 -0.63 -11.46
N SER A 9 -7.71 -1.61 -11.55
CA SER A 9 -8.06 -2.31 -12.79
C SER A 9 -9.55 -2.22 -13.08
N GLU A 10 -9.90 -2.15 -14.37
CA GLU A 10 -11.31 -2.15 -14.84
C GLU A 10 -11.48 -2.99 -16.11
N TRP A 11 -12.65 -3.62 -16.26
CA TRP A 11 -13.08 -4.27 -17.49
C TRP A 11 -13.65 -3.24 -18.47
N THR A 12 -13.16 -3.23 -19.70
CA THR A 12 -13.66 -2.30 -20.73
C THR A 12 -13.60 -2.94 -22.11
N SER A 13 -14.32 -2.36 -23.08
CA SER A 13 -14.30 -2.78 -24.48
C SER A 13 -12.96 -2.46 -25.13
N ALA A 14 -12.49 -3.34 -26.02
CA ALA A 14 -11.28 -3.10 -26.82
C ALA A 14 -11.33 -1.79 -27.61
N ASN A 15 -12.54 -1.31 -27.98
CA ASN A 15 -12.72 -0.06 -28.72
C ASN A 15 -12.28 1.19 -27.92
N HIS A 16 -12.30 1.11 -26.58
CA HIS A 16 -11.85 2.17 -25.68
C HIS A 16 -10.33 2.16 -25.47
N VAL A 17 -9.62 1.12 -25.91
CA VAL A 17 -8.16 1.02 -25.77
C VAL A 17 -7.50 1.54 -27.04
N LYS A 18 -6.57 2.48 -26.88
CA LYS A 18 -5.78 3.07 -27.97
C LYS A 18 -4.30 2.81 -27.75
N ARG A 19 -3.52 2.83 -28.83
CA ARG A 19 -2.05 2.73 -28.75
C ARG A 19 -1.50 3.93 -27.99
N MET A 20 -0.63 3.67 -27.02
CA MET A 20 0.09 4.70 -26.29
C MET A 20 1.16 5.34 -27.18
N LEU A 21 1.15 6.67 -27.28
CA LEU A 21 2.16 7.42 -28.03
C LEU A 21 3.42 7.59 -27.16
N PRO A 22 4.64 7.54 -27.74
CA PRO A 22 5.88 7.61 -26.97
C PRO A 22 6.02 8.86 -26.09
N HIS A 23 5.44 10.00 -26.49
CA HIS A 23 5.50 11.22 -25.70
C HIS A 23 4.69 11.14 -24.39
N PHE A 24 3.80 10.17 -24.22
CA PHE A 24 3.12 9.93 -22.93
C PHE A 24 3.93 9.03 -21.99
N LEU A 25 5.03 8.42 -22.46
CA LEU A 25 5.86 7.49 -21.70
C LEU A 25 7.12 8.14 -21.09
N HIS A 26 7.24 9.48 -21.18
CA HIS A 26 8.42 10.19 -20.66
C HIS A 26 8.43 10.31 -19.13
N LEU A 27 7.26 10.22 -18.49
CA LEU A 27 7.13 10.15 -17.04
C LEU A 27 7.12 8.68 -16.58
N PRO A 28 7.74 8.36 -15.43
CA PRO A 28 7.50 7.09 -14.77
C PRO A 28 6.01 6.90 -14.50
N PHE A 29 5.58 5.65 -14.31
CA PHE A 29 4.23 5.39 -13.80
C PHE A 29 4.10 5.95 -12.39
N GLN A 30 3.01 6.64 -12.12
CA GLN A 30 2.86 7.40 -10.89
C GLN A 30 2.39 6.54 -9.71
N ALA A 31 1.72 5.40 -9.96
CA ALA A 31 1.34 4.47 -8.90
C ALA A 31 2.48 3.49 -8.59
N LEU A 32 2.74 3.28 -7.30
CA LEU A 32 3.66 2.30 -6.76
C LEU A 32 2.86 1.32 -5.90
N GLU A 33 3.01 0.04 -6.19
CA GLU A 33 2.52 -1.02 -5.32
C GLU A 33 3.44 -1.13 -4.10
N CYS A 34 2.85 -1.08 -2.92
CA CYS A 34 3.56 -1.20 -1.65
C CYS A 34 2.71 -1.96 -0.64
N PHE A 35 3.38 -2.41 0.41
CA PHE A 35 2.82 -3.23 1.47
C PHE A 35 3.11 -2.60 2.81
N LEU A 36 2.15 -2.67 3.75
CA LEU A 36 2.44 -2.36 5.14
C LEU A 36 3.51 -3.32 5.65
N GLY A 37 4.61 -2.79 6.18
CA GLY A 37 5.64 -3.59 6.82
C GLY A 37 5.25 -3.99 8.23
N ASN A 38 5.89 -5.04 8.72
CA ASN A 38 5.82 -5.51 10.11
C ASN A 38 4.42 -5.93 10.60
N VAL A 39 3.45 -6.10 9.69
CA VAL A 39 2.08 -6.53 10.01
C VAL A 39 1.66 -7.69 9.12
N GLU A 40 0.88 -8.61 9.67
CA GLU A 40 0.29 -9.73 8.93
C GLU A 40 -1.16 -9.99 9.41
N PRO A 41 -1.99 -10.68 8.60
CA PRO A 41 -3.34 -11.04 9.01
C PRO A 41 -3.32 -11.88 10.29
N ILE A 42 -4.31 -11.67 11.16
CA ILE A 42 -4.57 -12.59 12.26
C ILE A 42 -4.92 -13.96 11.69
N ASP A 43 -4.41 -15.03 12.32
CA ASP A 43 -4.48 -16.42 11.89
C ASP A 43 -5.92 -16.90 11.61
N ASN A 44 -6.43 -16.56 10.43
CA ASN A 44 -7.69 -17.03 9.88
C ASN A 44 -7.34 -17.81 8.61
N VAL A 45 -7.01 -19.09 8.78
CA VAL A 45 -6.73 -19.99 7.67
C VAL A 45 -8.04 -20.22 6.90
N VAL A 46 -8.12 -19.73 5.67
CA VAL A 46 -9.19 -20.11 4.74
C VAL A 46 -8.53 -20.54 3.44
N GLY A 47 -8.30 -21.85 3.29
CA GLY A 47 -7.60 -22.42 2.15
C GLY A 47 -6.07 -22.28 2.23
N ASN A 48 -5.41 -22.20 1.07
CA ASN A 48 -3.94 -22.23 0.93
C ASN A 48 -3.24 -20.90 1.33
N GLY A 49 -3.82 -20.10 2.24
CA GLY A 49 -3.26 -18.81 2.66
C GLY A 49 -4.03 -18.16 3.81
N THR A 50 -3.39 -17.17 4.45
CA THR A 50 -3.98 -16.26 5.42
C THR A 50 -4.70 -15.12 4.69
N LYS A 51 -5.81 -14.62 5.23
CA LYS A 51 -6.59 -13.54 4.60
C LYS A 51 -6.90 -12.44 5.61
N TRP A 52 -6.72 -11.19 5.20
CA TRP A 52 -7.18 -10.02 5.95
C TRP A 52 -8.69 -10.05 6.16
N SER A 53 -9.11 -9.79 7.40
CA SER A 53 -10.54 -9.72 7.73
C SER A 53 -11.19 -8.53 7.02
N PRO A 54 -12.51 -8.59 6.70
CA PRO A 54 -13.23 -7.44 6.15
C PRO A 54 -13.09 -6.19 7.03
N ASP A 55 -13.05 -6.35 8.35
CA ASP A 55 -12.90 -5.26 9.30
C ASP A 55 -11.51 -4.62 9.25
N ALA A 56 -10.46 -5.44 9.06
CA ALA A 56 -9.10 -4.94 8.84
C ALA A 56 -9.02 -4.11 7.56
N VAL A 57 -9.59 -4.62 6.46
CA VAL A 57 -9.64 -3.91 5.17
C VAL A 57 -10.43 -2.61 5.28
N SER A 58 -11.61 -2.63 5.91
CA SER A 58 -12.46 -1.46 6.09
C SER A 58 -11.78 -0.40 6.95
N THR A 59 -11.17 -0.80 8.07
CA THR A 59 -10.42 0.10 8.95
C THR A 59 -9.25 0.72 8.22
N PHE A 60 -8.47 -0.08 7.50
CA PHE A 60 -7.33 0.41 6.73
C PHE A 60 -7.75 1.45 5.67
N LYS A 61 -8.84 1.20 4.92
CA LYS A 61 -9.41 2.18 4.00
C LYS A 61 -9.79 3.48 4.70
N SER A 62 -10.51 3.40 5.82
CA SER A 62 -10.91 4.60 6.59
C SER A 62 -9.72 5.44 7.08
N LEU A 63 -8.57 4.80 7.29
CA LEU A 63 -7.33 5.45 7.74
C LEU A 63 -6.51 6.03 6.58
N THR A 64 -6.77 5.64 5.32
CA THR A 64 -5.87 5.94 4.19
C THR A 64 -6.54 6.59 2.98
N GLU A 65 -7.81 6.30 2.72
CA GLU A 65 -8.53 6.74 1.53
C GLU A 65 -8.74 8.26 1.55
N ASP A 66 -8.49 8.90 0.41
CA ASP A 66 -8.57 10.35 0.21
C ASP A 66 -7.70 11.20 1.17
N LYS A 67 -6.60 10.64 1.68
CA LYS A 67 -5.66 11.32 2.59
C LYS A 67 -4.26 11.47 2.03
N VAL A 68 -3.58 12.53 2.48
CA VAL A 68 -2.14 12.71 2.25
C VAL A 68 -1.39 12.14 3.45
N LEU A 69 -0.76 10.98 3.24
CA LEU A 69 0.01 10.29 4.26
C LEU A 69 1.51 10.44 4.03
N ILE A 70 2.29 10.20 5.08
CA ILE A 70 3.73 9.99 5.01
C ILE A 70 3.99 8.49 4.99
N ALA A 71 4.70 7.99 3.97
CA ALA A 71 5.20 6.62 3.95
C ALA A 71 6.69 6.59 4.25
N HIS A 72 7.09 5.87 5.29
CA HIS A 72 8.49 5.56 5.56
C HIS A 72 8.85 4.22 4.92
N ILE A 73 9.81 4.22 4.01
CA ILE A 73 10.27 3.00 3.34
C ILE A 73 11.10 2.18 4.34
N LEU A 74 10.59 0.99 4.68
CA LEU A 74 11.26 0.03 5.53
C LEU A 74 12.20 -0.86 4.73
N SER A 75 11.78 -1.31 3.56
CA SER A 75 12.68 -2.07 2.67
C SER A 75 12.20 -2.02 1.24
N LYS A 76 13.14 -2.30 0.33
CA LYS A 76 12.88 -2.52 -1.08
C LYS A 76 13.55 -3.82 -1.52
N ALA A 77 12.74 -4.82 -1.86
CA ALA A 77 13.25 -6.10 -2.34
C ALA A 77 13.66 -6.02 -3.82
N TRP A 78 14.45 -6.98 -4.29
CA TRP A 78 14.97 -7.01 -5.67
C TRP A 78 13.88 -7.17 -6.73
N ASN A 79 12.75 -7.77 -6.35
CA ASN A 79 11.55 -7.88 -7.19
C ASN A 79 10.70 -6.59 -7.21
N GLN A 80 11.22 -5.46 -6.71
CA GLN A 80 10.56 -4.16 -6.60
C GLN A 80 9.43 -4.08 -5.57
N THR A 81 9.23 -5.10 -4.74
CA THR A 81 8.33 -5.02 -3.58
C THR A 81 8.84 -3.98 -2.59
N ILE A 82 7.97 -3.05 -2.19
CA ILE A 82 8.27 -1.99 -1.22
C ILE A 82 7.44 -2.25 0.04
N TYR A 83 8.10 -2.26 1.20
CA TYR A 83 7.45 -2.29 2.51
C TYR A 83 7.54 -0.93 3.18
N VAL A 84 6.43 -0.47 3.76
CA VAL A 84 6.33 0.87 4.35
C VAL A 84 5.66 0.87 5.72
N ASP A 85 6.05 1.83 6.54
CA ASP A 85 5.19 2.35 7.60
C ASP A 85 4.38 3.53 7.05
N LEU A 86 3.09 3.58 7.35
CA LEU A 86 2.23 4.72 7.00
C LEU A 86 1.88 5.54 8.23
N PHE A 87 2.00 6.86 8.09
CA PHE A 87 1.66 7.85 9.10
C PHE A 87 0.65 8.85 8.54
N ASP A 88 -0.45 9.04 9.26
CA ASP A 88 -1.27 10.24 9.12
C ASP A 88 -0.63 11.32 10.00
N THR A 89 -0.27 12.46 9.41
CA THR A 89 0.37 13.58 10.11
C THR A 89 -0.53 14.82 10.11
N GLU A 90 -1.76 14.68 9.64
CA GLU A 90 -2.76 15.75 9.71
C GLU A 90 -3.36 15.79 11.12
N GLY A 91 -2.77 16.60 11.99
CA GLY A 91 -3.17 16.72 13.39
C GLY A 91 -2.28 15.88 14.32
N GLU A 92 -2.89 15.07 15.18
CA GLU A 92 -2.15 14.11 16.01
C GLU A 92 -1.64 12.97 15.13
N GLU A 93 -0.35 12.64 15.27
CA GLU A 93 0.28 11.61 14.44
C GLU A 93 -0.34 10.23 14.69
N ILE A 94 -0.74 9.55 13.60
CA ILE A 94 -1.30 8.20 13.65
C ILE A 94 -0.38 7.24 12.88
N HIS A 95 0.25 6.31 13.58
CA HIS A 95 0.99 5.20 12.96
C HIS A 95 0.02 4.08 12.56
N ILE A 96 -0.38 4.04 11.29
CA ILE A 96 -1.47 3.19 10.79
C ILE A 96 -1.20 1.70 11.00
N ASN A 97 0.05 1.24 10.79
CA ASN A 97 0.45 -0.15 11.01
C ASN A 97 0.17 -0.59 12.46
N LYS A 98 0.53 0.24 13.44
CA LYS A 98 0.28 -0.02 14.87
C LYS A 98 -1.20 0.02 15.21
N VAL A 99 -1.96 0.96 14.65
CA VAL A 99 -3.41 1.03 14.89
C VAL A 99 -4.10 -0.29 14.51
N LEU A 100 -3.68 -0.94 13.43
CA LEU A 100 -4.24 -2.25 13.05
C LEU A 100 -3.92 -3.34 14.09
N ILE A 101 -2.69 -3.36 14.64
CA ILE A 101 -2.31 -4.31 15.69
C ILE A 101 -3.08 -4.03 16.99
N GLU A 102 -3.10 -2.78 17.45
CA GLU A 102 -3.74 -2.37 18.71
C GLU A 102 -5.25 -2.62 18.71
N ARG A 103 -5.90 -2.53 17.54
CA ARG A 103 -7.32 -2.87 17.36
C ARG A 103 -7.58 -4.37 17.23
N GLY A 104 -6.55 -5.21 17.26
CA GLY A 104 -6.68 -6.65 17.03
C GLY A 104 -7.19 -6.96 15.62
N LEU A 105 -6.76 -6.20 14.62
CA LEU A 105 -7.07 -6.39 13.20
C LEU A 105 -5.87 -6.95 12.42
N ALA A 106 -4.67 -6.86 12.98
CA ALA A 106 -3.42 -7.42 12.50
C ALA A 106 -2.62 -8.00 13.68
N LYS A 107 -1.62 -8.83 13.39
CA LYS A 107 -0.54 -9.14 14.34
C LYS A 107 0.79 -8.67 13.78
N GLU A 108 1.77 -8.51 14.67
CA GLU A 108 3.15 -8.28 14.25
C GLU A 108 3.69 -9.54 13.54
N THR A 109 4.45 -9.34 12.48
CA THR A 109 5.05 -10.46 11.73
C THR A 109 6.31 -10.98 12.39
N ASP A 110 6.58 -12.28 12.26
CA ASP A 110 7.83 -12.89 12.74
C ASP A 110 9.07 -12.42 11.94
N HIS A 111 8.85 -11.92 10.71
CA HIS A 111 9.90 -11.47 9.79
C HIS A 111 9.91 -9.96 9.65
N THR A 112 10.32 -9.26 10.72
CA THR A 112 10.35 -7.80 10.71
C THR A 112 11.30 -7.25 9.65
N VAL A 113 10.78 -6.30 8.87
CA VAL A 113 11.53 -5.51 7.90
C VAL A 113 11.83 -4.15 8.51
N SER A 114 13.11 -3.77 8.47
CA SER A 114 13.59 -2.47 8.91
C SER A 114 14.50 -1.87 7.86
N ASN A 115 14.61 -0.54 7.86
CA ASN A 115 15.47 0.15 6.91
C ASN A 115 16.92 0.15 7.40
N PRO A 116 17.85 -0.57 6.74
CA PRO A 116 19.26 -0.56 7.13
C PRO A 116 19.99 0.73 6.73
N TRP A 117 19.38 1.54 5.85
CA TRP A 117 19.92 2.81 5.38
C TRP A 117 18.89 3.88 5.74
N ASN A 118 19.06 4.58 6.87
CA ASN A 118 18.20 5.72 7.27
C ASN A 118 18.15 6.80 6.17
N ILE A 119 17.32 6.56 5.15
CA ILE A 119 16.96 7.50 4.10
C ILE A 119 15.53 7.85 4.45
N GLU A 120 15.36 8.92 5.23
CA GLU A 120 14.06 9.55 5.44
C GLU A 120 13.60 10.11 4.10
N ALA A 121 12.84 9.30 3.36
CA ALA A 121 12.18 9.74 2.15
C ALA A 121 10.69 9.92 2.48
N SER A 122 10.32 11.14 2.86
CA SER A 122 8.93 11.53 3.05
C SER A 122 8.34 11.91 1.69
N PHE A 123 7.45 11.09 1.16
CA PHE A 123 6.70 11.44 -0.05
C PHE A 123 5.29 11.87 0.35
N LYS A 124 4.82 13.01 -0.18
CA LYS A 124 3.41 13.39 -0.11
C LYS A 124 2.68 12.62 -1.21
N PHE A 125 1.89 11.62 -0.82
CA PHE A 125 1.13 10.83 -1.78
C PHE A 125 -0.18 11.53 -2.16
N ASN A 126 -0.57 11.40 -3.44
CA ASN A 126 -1.75 12.00 -4.05
C ASN A 126 -3.00 11.17 -3.69
N PRO A 127 -4.22 11.73 -3.54
CA PRO A 127 -5.39 11.04 -2.97
C PRO A 127 -5.94 9.88 -3.80
N HIS A 128 -5.40 9.60 -4.99
CA HIS A 128 -5.92 8.58 -5.90
C HIS A 128 -5.16 7.24 -5.87
N MET A 129 -4.38 6.97 -4.82
CA MET A 129 -3.62 5.72 -4.70
C MET A 129 -4.38 4.66 -3.91
N THR A 130 -4.48 3.45 -4.48
CA THR A 130 -4.96 2.26 -3.78
C THR A 130 -3.80 1.56 -3.07
N PHE A 131 -3.84 1.50 -1.74
CA PHE A 131 -2.91 0.68 -0.97
C PHE A 131 -3.41 -0.76 -0.88
N GLY A 132 -2.51 -1.73 -1.10
CA GLY A 132 -2.77 -3.15 -0.92
C GLY A 132 -2.24 -3.64 0.42
N LEU A 133 -2.98 -4.54 1.08
CA LEU A 133 -2.42 -5.31 2.18
C LEU A 133 -1.62 -6.49 1.60
N PRO A 134 -0.48 -6.87 2.20
CA PRO A 134 0.31 -8.02 1.71
C PRO A 134 -0.48 -9.31 1.79
N GLY A 135 -0.35 -10.12 0.73
CA GLY A 135 -1.01 -11.42 0.58
C GLY A 135 -0.32 -12.54 1.33
#